data_AF-W2YE55-F1
#
_entry.id   AF-W2YE55-F1
#
_cell.length_a   1.000
_cell.length_b   1.000
_cell.length_c   1.000
_cell.angle_alpha   90.00
_cell.angle_beta   90.00
_cell.angle_gamma   90.00
#
_symmetry.space_group_name_H-M   'P 1'
#
loop_
_entity.id
_entity.type
_entity.pdbx_description
1 polymer ?
#
loop_
_entity_poly.entity_id
_entity_poly.type
_entity_poly.pdbx_seq_one_letter_code
_entity_poly.pdbx_strand_id
1 'polypeptide(L)'
;MERHRRRSPARSPPRRSSGGRTRWQTRSRSRSRSRSRSPMRQPRRGDRKERSPQRGRRNEDKKTRDFSHLVQWGKKEDEEKEDEPVEVEKPNFGLTGALAKDQATGNMQNGVVMKFSEPPEARQPTKRYRLYVFKDDKNIATLHVHRKSAFLVGRDKAVADILTEHPSCSKQHAVLQYRMYQKETKDGLGFEQEVRPYIMDLNSTNSTFLNGHQIEGSRYIELKEKDVLKFGESTREYVLMCAT
;
A
#
# COMPACT_ATOMS: atom_id res chain seq x y z
N MET A 1 -70.24 -6.72 47.76
CA MET A 1 -70.68 -8.10 47.45
C MET A 1 -69.66 -8.68 46.47
N GLU A 2 -69.07 -9.87 46.55
CA GLU A 2 -68.99 -10.92 47.56
C GLU A 2 -67.98 -11.96 47.02
N ARG A 3 -66.82 -12.13 47.69
CA ARG A 3 -66.14 -13.39 48.10
C ARG A 3 -65.99 -14.52 47.04
N HIS A 4 -64.77 -14.91 46.63
CA HIS A 4 -63.74 -15.76 47.28
C HIS A 4 -63.67 -17.20 46.70
N ARG A 5 -62.44 -17.64 46.35
CA ARG A 5 -61.72 -18.87 46.80
C ARG A 5 -60.37 -18.96 46.02
N ARG A 6 -59.20 -18.75 46.65
CA ARG A 6 -58.30 -19.70 47.37
C ARG A 6 -57.79 -20.84 46.44
N ARG A 7 -56.51 -21.28 46.35
CA ARG A 7 -55.38 -21.35 47.31
C ARG A 7 -54.11 -21.87 46.55
N SER A 8 -52.91 -21.36 46.85
CA SER A 8 -51.56 -21.94 46.56
C SER A 8 -51.29 -23.19 47.47
N PRO A 9 -50.16 -23.98 47.45
CA PRO A 9 -48.74 -23.61 47.25
C PRO A 9 -47.72 -24.70 46.75
N ALA A 10 -46.41 -24.39 46.80
CA ALA A 10 -45.21 -25.29 46.93
C ALA A 10 -44.60 -25.87 45.63
N ARG A 11 -43.30 -26.23 45.49
CA ARG A 11 -42.12 -26.35 46.37
C ARG A 11 -40.87 -26.54 45.48
N SER A 12 -39.70 -26.10 45.95
CA SER A 12 -38.37 -26.10 45.28
C SER A 12 -37.63 -27.49 45.29
N PRO A 13 -36.29 -27.58 45.10
CA PRO A 13 -35.46 -28.05 43.95
C PRO A 13 -34.65 -29.36 44.31
N PRO A 14 -33.31 -29.52 44.11
CA PRO A 14 -32.40 -29.68 42.94
C PRO A 14 -31.69 -31.08 42.89
N ARG A 15 -30.74 -31.34 41.96
CA ARG A 15 -29.63 -32.33 42.06
C ARG A 15 -28.57 -32.05 40.94
N ARG A 16 -27.31 -31.66 41.22
CA ARG A 16 -26.10 -32.42 41.67
C ARG A 16 -25.82 -33.64 40.79
N SER A 17 -24.64 -33.89 40.22
CA SER A 17 -23.24 -33.83 40.72
C SER A 17 -22.27 -33.76 39.51
N SER A 18 -20.96 -33.60 39.54
CA SER A 18 -19.87 -33.66 40.53
C SER A 18 -18.62 -33.20 39.75
N GLY A 19 -17.93 -32.14 40.16
CA GLY A 19 -16.66 -32.28 40.89
C GLY A 19 -15.48 -32.08 39.94
N GLY A 20 -14.40 -31.38 40.24
CA GLY A 20 -13.93 -30.62 41.39
C GLY A 20 -12.70 -29.87 40.87
N ARG A 21 -12.59 -28.57 41.11
CA ARG A 21 -11.90 -27.98 42.28
C ARG A 21 -10.42 -27.67 42.02
N THR A 22 -10.16 -26.36 41.97
CA THR A 22 -9.02 -25.63 42.60
C THR A 22 -7.63 -25.87 41.98
N ARG A 23 -6.70 -24.92 41.95
CA ARG A 23 -6.45 -23.76 42.81
C ARG A 23 -5.45 -22.83 42.09
N TRP A 24 -5.67 -21.54 42.21
CA TRP A 24 -4.69 -20.45 42.37
C TRP A 24 -3.20 -20.83 42.37
N GLN A 25 -2.39 -20.14 41.56
CA GLN A 25 -1.44 -19.16 42.11
C GLN A 25 -0.71 -18.38 41.02
N THR A 26 -0.76 -17.07 41.18
CA THR A 26 0.19 -16.07 40.68
C THR A 26 1.63 -16.41 41.06
N ARG A 27 2.60 -16.22 40.16
CA ARG A 27 3.81 -15.41 40.41
C ARG A 27 4.78 -15.45 39.24
N SER A 28 5.08 -14.25 38.76
CA SER A 28 6.31 -13.81 38.10
C SER A 28 7.58 -14.52 38.57
N ARG A 29 8.49 -14.84 37.65
CA ARG A 29 9.94 -14.59 37.78
C ARG A 29 10.69 -14.90 36.49
N SER A 30 11.41 -13.88 36.02
CA SER A 30 12.49 -13.94 35.05
C SER A 30 13.62 -14.88 35.51
N ARG A 31 14.28 -15.56 34.56
CA ARG A 31 15.74 -15.77 34.57
C ARG A 31 16.24 -16.42 33.28
N SER A 32 17.22 -15.75 32.71
CA SER A 32 18.17 -16.19 31.70
C SER A 32 18.95 -17.45 32.12
N ARG A 33 19.33 -18.30 31.15
CA ARG A 33 20.70 -18.79 30.95
C ARG A 33 20.81 -19.79 29.80
N SER A 34 21.80 -19.54 28.98
CA SER A 34 22.40 -20.39 27.95
C SER A 34 22.85 -21.77 28.47
N ARG A 35 22.84 -22.78 27.60
CA ARG A 35 24.03 -23.57 27.22
C ARG A 35 23.68 -24.73 26.26
N SER A 36 24.53 -24.82 25.25
CA SER A 36 24.68 -25.85 24.23
C SER A 36 24.89 -27.27 24.76
N ARG A 37 24.53 -28.28 23.93
CA ARG A 37 25.33 -29.50 23.69
C ARG A 37 24.63 -30.46 22.70
N SER A 38 25.22 -30.59 21.51
CA SER A 38 24.98 -31.70 20.57
C SER A 38 25.63 -33.00 21.06
N PRO A 39 25.07 -34.19 20.77
CA PRO A 39 25.77 -35.46 20.96
C PRO A 39 26.38 -35.98 19.64
N MET A 40 27.68 -36.30 19.70
CA MET A 40 28.47 -37.03 18.69
C MET A 40 28.03 -38.50 18.57
N ARG A 41 28.04 -39.03 17.34
CA ARG A 41 27.98 -40.48 17.04
C ARG A 41 29.40 -41.07 16.92
N GLN A 42 29.54 -42.26 17.50
CA GLN A 42 30.78 -43.06 17.60
C GLN A 42 31.18 -43.80 16.31
N PRO A 43 32.46 -44.24 16.20
CA PRO A 43 33.04 -44.87 15.01
C PRO A 43 33.01 -46.41 15.04
N ARG A 44 33.15 -47.05 13.88
CA ARG A 44 33.49 -48.48 13.77
C ARG A 44 34.76 -48.69 12.94
N ARG A 45 35.62 -49.55 13.49
CA ARG A 45 36.91 -50.05 13.01
C ARG A 45 36.75 -51.27 12.09
N GLY A 46 37.80 -51.55 11.32
CA GLY A 46 38.09 -52.80 10.60
C GLY A 46 38.42 -52.50 9.13
N ASP A 47 39.46 -53.02 8.47
CA ASP A 47 40.40 -54.07 8.85
C ASP A 47 41.64 -54.01 7.93
N ARG A 48 42.68 -54.70 8.36
CA ARG A 48 44.10 -54.66 7.96
C ARG A 48 44.40 -55.48 6.70
N LYS A 49 45.36 -55.04 5.86
CA LYS A 49 46.27 -55.99 5.18
C LYS A 49 47.58 -55.35 4.71
N GLU A 50 48.66 -55.89 5.27
CA GLU A 50 50.07 -55.66 4.95
C GLU A 50 50.47 -56.36 3.65
N ARG A 51 51.41 -55.78 2.89
CA ARG A 51 52.39 -56.55 2.10
C ARG A 51 53.73 -55.81 2.04
N SER A 52 54.75 -56.59 2.38
CA SER A 52 56.14 -56.23 2.71
C SER A 52 57.03 -55.96 1.47
N PRO A 53 58.29 -55.52 1.67
CA PRO A 53 59.11 -54.81 0.68
C PRO A 53 60.14 -55.70 -0.03
N GLN A 54 60.70 -55.22 -1.16
CA GLN A 54 61.92 -55.79 -1.72
C GLN A 54 62.89 -54.71 -2.25
N ARG A 55 64.14 -54.83 -1.79
CA ARG A 55 65.31 -54.01 -2.07
C ARG A 55 65.89 -54.32 -3.47
N GLY A 56 66.41 -53.29 -4.15
CA GLY A 56 67.33 -53.43 -5.28
C GLY A 56 68.17 -52.16 -5.44
N ARG A 57 69.49 -52.31 -5.29
CA ARG A 57 70.53 -51.27 -5.24
C ARG A 57 70.78 -50.64 -6.62
N ARG A 58 71.21 -49.37 -6.68
CA ARG A 58 72.57 -48.92 -7.12
C ARG A 58 72.66 -47.38 -7.17
N ASN A 59 73.84 -46.90 -6.82
CA ASN A 59 74.27 -45.51 -6.63
C ASN A 59 74.19 -44.58 -7.84
N GLU A 60 74.32 -43.30 -7.48
CA GLU A 60 75.02 -42.20 -8.18
C GLU A 60 74.21 -41.19 -9.00
N ASP A 61 74.45 -39.93 -8.61
CA ASP A 61 74.58 -38.77 -9.48
C ASP A 61 73.33 -38.21 -10.17
N LYS A 62 72.83 -37.09 -9.63
CA LYS A 62 72.93 -35.74 -10.23
C LYS A 62 71.75 -34.84 -9.88
N LYS A 63 72.12 -33.63 -9.42
CA LYS A 63 71.48 -32.33 -9.64
C LYS A 63 69.97 -32.26 -9.39
N THR A 64 69.62 -31.63 -8.27
CA THR A 64 68.36 -30.91 -8.08
C THR A 64 68.08 -30.03 -9.30
N ARG A 65 67.04 -30.36 -10.07
CA ARG A 65 66.45 -29.47 -11.06
C ARG A 65 65.51 -28.55 -10.30
N ASP A 66 65.94 -27.31 -10.12
CA ASP A 66 65.13 -26.26 -9.51
C ASP A 66 63.84 -26.06 -10.32
N PHE A 67 62.70 -26.23 -9.65
CA PHE A 67 61.36 -25.97 -10.17
C PHE A 67 61.02 -24.47 -10.12
N SER A 68 61.96 -23.60 -10.53
CA SER A 68 61.79 -22.14 -10.52
C SER A 68 60.99 -21.59 -11.71
N HIS A 69 60.51 -22.44 -12.62
CA HIS A 69 59.78 -22.03 -13.82
C HIS A 69 58.25 -22.14 -13.71
N LEU A 70 57.68 -22.51 -12.54
CA LEU A 70 56.22 -22.66 -12.38
C LEU A 70 55.54 -21.63 -11.49
N VAL A 71 56.24 -20.59 -11.04
CA VAL A 71 55.61 -19.48 -10.29
C VAL A 71 56.26 -18.15 -10.67
N GLN A 72 55.83 -17.59 -11.81
CA GLN A 72 56.02 -16.18 -12.10
C GLN A 72 54.70 -15.44 -11.82
N TRP A 73 54.52 -15.07 -10.55
CA TRP A 73 53.45 -14.19 -10.09
C TRP A 73 53.88 -12.75 -10.35
N GLY A 74 53.13 -12.06 -11.21
CA GLY A 74 53.42 -10.68 -11.63
C GLY A 74 53.30 -10.53 -13.13
N LYS A 75 52.10 -10.21 -13.61
CA LYS A 75 51.92 -9.70 -14.98
C LYS A 75 52.60 -8.34 -15.05
N LYS A 76 53.46 -8.19 -16.07
CA LYS A 76 54.12 -6.93 -16.42
C LYS A 76 53.08 -5.90 -16.88
N GLU A 77 53.32 -4.68 -16.43
CA GLU A 77 52.87 -3.37 -16.93
C GLU A 77 52.07 -3.43 -18.25
N ASP A 78 50.74 -3.37 -18.12
CA ASP A 78 49.87 -2.89 -19.18
C ASP A 78 49.67 -1.39 -18.93
N GLU A 79 49.92 -0.61 -19.99
CA GLU A 79 49.80 0.84 -20.16
C GLU A 79 48.88 1.57 -19.17
N GLU A 80 49.38 2.65 -18.58
CA GLU A 80 48.59 3.67 -17.89
C GLU A 80 47.57 4.27 -18.88
N LYS A 81 46.40 3.63 -18.99
CA LYS A 81 45.19 4.34 -19.34
C LYS A 81 44.89 5.23 -18.14
N GLU A 82 44.97 6.53 -18.35
CA GLU A 82 44.32 7.51 -17.50
C GLU A 82 42.82 7.14 -17.47
N ASP A 83 42.43 6.34 -16.48
CA ASP A 83 41.03 6.12 -16.18
C ASP A 83 40.47 7.49 -15.80
N GLU A 84 39.70 8.09 -16.71
CA GLU A 84 38.92 9.30 -16.43
C GLU A 84 38.26 9.10 -15.06
N PRO A 85 38.36 10.06 -14.13
CA PRO A 85 37.92 9.84 -12.76
C PRO A 85 36.46 9.41 -12.78
N VAL A 86 36.22 8.14 -12.45
CA VAL A 86 34.87 7.61 -12.29
C VAL A 86 34.25 8.42 -11.17
N GLU A 87 33.40 9.39 -11.53
CA GLU A 87 32.69 10.21 -10.57
C GLU A 87 31.91 9.26 -9.66
N VAL A 88 32.36 9.14 -8.41
CA VAL A 88 31.66 8.35 -7.39
C VAL A 88 30.30 9.00 -7.22
N GLU A 89 29.27 8.37 -7.78
CA GLU A 89 27.90 8.87 -7.67
C GLU A 89 27.56 9.02 -6.20
N LYS A 90 27.27 10.26 -5.79
CA LYS A 90 26.87 10.55 -4.42
C LYS A 90 25.58 9.78 -4.11
N PRO A 91 25.40 9.31 -2.87
CA PRO A 91 24.16 8.65 -2.47
C PRO A 91 22.94 9.52 -2.83
N ASN A 92 22.06 8.99 -3.67
CA ASN A 92 20.83 9.67 -4.04
C ASN A 92 19.77 9.41 -2.96
N PHE A 93 19.45 10.43 -2.18
CA PHE A 93 18.39 10.39 -1.17
C PHE A 93 17.01 10.77 -1.72
N GLY A 94 16.89 10.93 -3.04
CA GLY A 94 15.61 11.16 -3.72
C GLY A 94 14.71 9.93 -3.66
N LEU A 95 13.40 10.17 -3.60
CA LEU A 95 12.40 9.10 -3.64
C LEU A 95 12.36 8.49 -5.06
N THR A 96 12.75 7.23 -5.19
CA THR A 96 12.85 6.53 -6.48
C THR A 96 11.50 6.17 -7.10
N GLY A 97 10.39 6.40 -6.39
CA GLY A 97 9.03 6.08 -6.83
C GLY A 97 8.75 4.58 -7.02
N ALA A 98 9.71 3.71 -6.73
CA ALA A 98 9.59 2.25 -6.91
C ALA A 98 8.52 1.64 -6.00
N LEU A 99 8.36 2.15 -4.78
CA LEU A 99 7.32 1.71 -3.84
C LEU A 99 5.91 1.99 -4.37
N ALA A 100 5.69 3.15 -4.98
CA ALA A 100 4.39 3.49 -5.57
C ALA A 100 4.07 2.64 -6.80
N LYS A 101 5.11 2.08 -7.45
CA LYS A 101 5.00 1.19 -8.61
C LYS A 101 4.86 -0.28 -8.24
N ASP A 102 4.94 -0.65 -6.96
CA ASP A 102 4.72 -2.03 -6.55
C ASP A 102 3.23 -2.37 -6.72
N GLN A 103 2.96 -3.52 -7.34
CA GLN A 103 1.58 -3.98 -7.58
C GLN A 103 0.93 -4.54 -6.32
N ALA A 104 1.72 -5.05 -5.38
CA ALA A 104 1.21 -5.68 -4.16
C ALA A 104 0.88 -4.66 -3.06
N THR A 105 1.71 -3.62 -2.93
CA THR A 105 1.63 -2.67 -1.81
C THR A 105 1.43 -1.22 -2.25
N GLY A 106 1.61 -0.93 -3.54
CA GLY A 106 1.57 0.43 -4.07
C GLY A 106 0.18 0.89 -4.51
N ASN A 107 0.08 2.18 -4.81
CA ASN A 107 -1.14 2.81 -5.33
C ASN A 107 -1.27 2.60 -6.84
N MET A 108 -1.19 1.35 -7.32
CA MET A 108 -1.37 1.01 -8.72
C MET A 108 -2.81 0.60 -9.00
N GLN A 109 -3.40 1.17 -10.05
CA GLN A 109 -4.70 0.74 -10.57
C GLN A 109 -4.56 0.48 -12.07
N ASN A 110 -4.92 -0.72 -12.52
CA ASN A 110 -4.86 -1.14 -13.93
C ASN A 110 -3.49 -0.86 -14.60
N GLY A 111 -2.39 -1.01 -13.85
CA GLY A 111 -1.03 -0.77 -14.32
C GLY A 111 -0.56 0.69 -14.33
N VAL A 112 -1.41 1.63 -13.88
CA VAL A 112 -1.09 3.05 -13.78
C VAL A 112 -0.94 3.43 -12.30
N VAL A 113 0.13 4.17 -11.97
CA VAL A 113 0.32 4.70 -10.62
C VAL A 113 -0.64 5.86 -10.38
N MET A 114 -1.46 5.75 -9.35
CA MET A 114 -2.42 6.77 -8.94
C MET A 114 -1.72 7.88 -8.17
N LYS A 115 -1.92 9.13 -8.59
CA LYS A 115 -1.43 10.31 -7.86
C LYS A 115 -2.24 10.58 -6.59
N PHE A 116 -3.50 10.16 -6.61
CA PHE A 116 -4.46 10.44 -5.55
C PHE A 116 -4.69 9.20 -4.69
N SER A 117 -4.83 9.41 -3.39
CA SER A 117 -5.24 8.41 -2.41
C SER A 117 -6.42 8.95 -1.62
N GLU A 118 -7.47 8.15 -1.47
CA GLU A 118 -8.66 8.57 -0.73
C GLU A 118 -8.28 8.87 0.74
N PRO A 119 -8.75 10.00 1.29
CA PRO A 119 -8.48 10.32 2.68
C PRO A 119 -9.36 9.48 3.63
N PRO A 120 -9.01 9.34 4.92
CA PRO A 120 -9.76 8.50 5.86
C PRO A 120 -11.23 8.94 6.05
N GLU A 121 -11.51 10.23 5.87
CA GLU A 121 -12.87 10.80 5.90
C GLU A 121 -13.69 10.55 4.62
N ALA A 122 -13.13 9.88 3.62
CA ALA A 122 -13.83 9.52 2.39
C ALA A 122 -15.04 8.65 2.71
N ARG A 123 -16.23 9.03 2.23
CA ARG A 123 -17.44 8.24 2.42
C ARG A 123 -18.39 8.39 1.24
N GLN A 124 -19.11 7.33 0.91
CA GLN A 124 -20.10 7.36 -0.17
C GLN A 124 -21.27 8.27 0.22
N PRO A 125 -21.73 9.17 -0.66
CA PRO A 125 -22.85 10.04 -0.36
C PRO A 125 -24.17 9.24 -0.32
N THR A 126 -25.07 9.64 0.59
CA THR A 126 -26.46 9.16 0.62
C THR A 126 -27.32 9.87 -0.44
N LYS A 127 -27.00 11.14 -0.72
CA LYS A 127 -27.65 11.96 -1.76
C LYS A 127 -27.28 11.48 -3.16
N ARG A 128 -28.22 11.55 -4.10
CA ARG A 128 -28.05 11.09 -5.48
C ARG A 128 -27.46 12.19 -6.36
N TYR A 129 -26.15 12.38 -6.31
CA TYR A 129 -25.48 13.31 -7.21
C TYR A 129 -25.39 12.80 -8.65
N ARG A 130 -25.57 13.73 -9.60
CA ARG A 130 -25.43 13.57 -11.04
C ARG A 130 -24.57 14.69 -11.61
N LEU A 131 -23.71 14.36 -12.55
CA LEU A 131 -22.92 15.32 -13.31
C LEU A 131 -23.45 15.37 -14.74
N TYR A 132 -23.99 16.52 -15.13
CA TYR A 132 -24.50 16.75 -16.48
C TYR A 132 -23.40 17.34 -17.35
N VAL A 133 -23.12 16.71 -18.47
CA VAL A 133 -22.07 17.14 -19.41
C VAL A 133 -22.73 17.89 -20.55
N PHE A 134 -22.38 19.16 -20.69
CA PHE A 134 -22.79 20.03 -21.78
C PHE A 134 -21.63 20.26 -22.74
N LYS A 135 -21.95 20.42 -24.02
CA LYS A 135 -21.03 20.89 -25.05
C LYS A 135 -21.86 21.71 -26.03
N ASP A 136 -21.42 22.93 -26.32
CA ASP A 136 -22.13 23.83 -27.23
C ASP A 136 -23.63 23.94 -26.84
N ASP A 137 -23.90 24.14 -25.54
CA ASP A 137 -25.22 24.21 -24.90
C ASP A 137 -26.11 22.95 -24.99
N LYS A 138 -25.60 21.86 -25.55
CA LYS A 138 -26.32 20.59 -25.66
C LYS A 138 -25.88 19.63 -24.56
N ASN A 139 -26.85 19.04 -23.87
CA ASN A 139 -26.55 17.96 -22.93
C ASN A 139 -26.15 16.69 -23.70
N ILE A 140 -24.90 16.26 -23.55
CA ILE A 140 -24.38 15.05 -24.21
C ILE A 140 -24.57 13.83 -23.31
N ALA A 141 -24.29 13.97 -22.02
CA ALA A 141 -24.24 12.83 -21.11
C ALA A 141 -24.67 13.22 -19.69
N THR A 142 -25.20 12.23 -18.98
CA THR A 142 -25.50 12.32 -17.55
C THR A 142 -24.75 11.22 -16.82
N LEU A 143 -23.86 11.60 -15.90
CA LEU A 143 -23.01 10.68 -15.15
C LEU A 143 -23.50 10.54 -13.70
N HIS A 144 -23.67 9.31 -13.22
CA HIS A 144 -24.12 9.04 -11.85
C HIS A 144 -22.94 9.01 -10.88
N VAL A 145 -22.61 10.17 -10.32
CA VAL A 145 -21.44 10.37 -9.44
C VAL A 145 -21.73 10.15 -7.96
N HIS A 146 -22.56 9.17 -7.57
CA HIS A 146 -22.89 8.91 -6.14
C HIS A 146 -22.63 7.46 -5.70
N ARG A 147 -22.18 6.61 -6.62
CA ARG A 147 -22.00 5.17 -6.37
C ARG A 147 -20.65 4.81 -5.74
N LYS A 148 -19.72 5.76 -5.71
CA LYS A 148 -18.37 5.63 -5.16
C LYS A 148 -18.08 6.83 -4.25
N SER A 149 -17.07 6.70 -3.39
CA SER A 149 -16.53 7.79 -2.58
C SER A 149 -15.69 8.77 -3.41
N ALA A 150 -14.97 8.28 -4.42
CA ALA A 150 -14.16 9.10 -5.30
C ALA A 150 -14.42 8.80 -6.78
N PHE A 151 -14.23 9.80 -7.63
CA PHE A 151 -14.28 9.67 -9.09
C PHE A 151 -13.10 10.41 -9.70
N LEU A 152 -12.26 9.70 -10.46
CA LEU A 152 -11.13 10.30 -11.15
C LEU A 152 -11.59 10.90 -12.49
N VAL A 153 -11.25 12.17 -12.70
CA VAL A 153 -11.45 12.89 -13.96
C VAL A 153 -10.12 12.92 -14.72
N GLY A 154 -10.15 12.54 -15.99
CA GLY A 154 -8.95 12.60 -16.82
C GLY A 154 -9.11 11.96 -18.19
N ARG A 155 -8.04 12.02 -18.98
CA ARG A 155 -8.01 11.51 -20.36
C ARG A 155 -7.69 10.00 -20.43
N ASP A 156 -7.14 9.42 -19.37
CA ASP A 156 -6.70 8.03 -19.38
C ASP A 156 -7.86 7.06 -19.14
N LYS A 157 -8.28 6.35 -20.20
CA LYS A 157 -9.39 5.40 -20.18
C LYS A 157 -9.15 4.21 -19.24
N ALA A 158 -7.89 3.89 -18.92
CA ALA A 158 -7.59 2.75 -18.06
C ALA A 158 -7.99 2.98 -16.60
N VAL A 159 -7.99 4.25 -16.14
CA VAL A 159 -8.21 4.60 -14.72
C VAL A 159 -9.28 5.67 -14.49
N ALA A 160 -9.57 6.54 -15.48
CA ALA A 160 -10.52 7.61 -15.29
C ALA A 160 -11.96 7.09 -15.24
N ASP A 161 -12.69 7.45 -14.20
CA ASP A 161 -14.14 7.22 -14.09
C ASP A 161 -14.92 8.21 -14.97
N ILE A 162 -14.44 9.45 -15.06
CA ILE A 162 -15.00 10.52 -15.87
C ILE A 162 -13.99 10.86 -16.97
N LEU A 163 -14.28 10.39 -18.17
CA LEU A 163 -13.38 10.56 -19.31
C LEU A 163 -13.48 11.97 -19.89
N THR A 164 -12.34 12.67 -19.94
CA THR A 164 -12.18 13.94 -20.66
C THR A 164 -11.48 13.69 -21.99
N GLU A 165 -12.23 13.79 -23.08
CA GLU A 165 -11.72 13.58 -24.44
C GLU A 165 -11.16 14.89 -25.03
N HIS A 166 -10.24 15.52 -24.29
CA HIS A 166 -9.60 16.75 -24.74
C HIS A 166 -8.08 16.68 -24.53
N PRO A 167 -7.25 17.06 -25.53
CA PRO A 167 -5.79 16.97 -25.42
C PRO A 167 -5.21 17.88 -24.33
N SER A 168 -5.86 19.00 -24.03
CA SER A 168 -5.46 19.88 -22.92
C SER A 168 -5.64 19.23 -21.54
N CYS A 169 -6.39 18.12 -21.44
CA CYS A 169 -6.63 17.44 -20.18
C CYS A 169 -5.53 16.42 -19.89
N SER A 170 -5.06 16.43 -18.63
CA SER A 170 -4.07 15.49 -18.14
C SER A 170 -4.66 14.07 -18.01
N LYS A 171 -3.80 13.05 -17.98
CA LYS A 171 -4.20 11.64 -17.80
C LYS A 171 -5.02 11.45 -16.53
N GLN A 172 -4.51 11.98 -15.43
CA GLN A 172 -5.19 12.18 -14.14
C GLN A 172 -5.23 13.70 -13.93
N HIS A 173 -6.40 14.31 -14.07
CA HIS A 173 -6.56 15.77 -14.11
C HIS A 173 -7.10 16.30 -12.79
N ALA A 174 -8.25 15.80 -12.36
CA ALA A 174 -8.87 16.18 -11.11
C ALA A 174 -9.57 14.98 -10.47
N VAL A 175 -9.92 15.09 -9.19
CA VAL A 175 -10.70 14.08 -8.49
C VAL A 175 -11.90 14.73 -7.82
N LEU A 176 -13.07 14.14 -8.06
CA LEU A 176 -14.28 14.42 -7.29
C LEU A 176 -14.30 13.47 -6.10
N GLN A 177 -14.14 14.01 -4.90
CA GLN A 177 -14.10 13.25 -3.65
C GLN A 177 -15.28 13.62 -2.76
N TYR A 178 -16.00 12.61 -2.28
CA TYR A 178 -16.98 12.76 -1.23
C TYR A 178 -16.33 12.59 0.13
N ARG A 179 -16.48 13.59 1.00
CA ARG A 179 -15.91 13.58 2.35
C ARG A 179 -17.02 13.75 3.37
N MET A 180 -16.92 13.01 4.47
CA MET A 180 -17.78 13.21 5.62
C MET A 180 -17.33 14.44 6.39
N TYR A 181 -18.24 15.39 6.55
CA TYR A 181 -18.07 16.57 7.36
C TYR A 181 -18.95 16.46 8.61
N GLN A 182 -18.37 16.73 9.77
CA GLN A 182 -19.12 16.81 11.02
C GLN A 182 -19.51 18.27 11.25
N LYS A 183 -20.81 18.53 11.26
CA LYS A 183 -21.38 19.83 11.56
C LYS A 183 -21.93 19.82 12.97
N GLU A 184 -21.66 20.85 13.75
CA GLU A 184 -22.31 21.00 15.05
C GLU A 184 -23.82 21.21 14.88
N THR A 185 -24.60 20.44 15.63
CA THR A 185 -26.06 20.58 15.67
C THR A 185 -26.43 21.96 16.23
N LYS A 186 -27.54 22.55 15.79
CA LYS A 186 -28.01 23.87 16.26
C LYS A 186 -28.17 23.95 17.77
N ASP A 187 -28.44 22.82 18.42
CA ASP A 187 -28.62 22.71 19.86
C ASP A 187 -27.29 22.61 20.63
N GLY A 188 -26.14 22.51 19.94
CA GLY A 188 -24.80 22.42 20.53
C GLY A 188 -24.49 21.11 21.26
N LEU A 189 -25.46 20.19 21.34
CA LEU A 189 -25.39 18.93 22.11
C LEU A 189 -24.87 17.74 21.30
N GLY A 190 -24.55 17.92 20.01
CA GLY A 190 -24.10 16.82 19.15
C GLY A 190 -23.54 17.27 17.80
N PHE A 191 -23.17 16.27 16.99
CA PHE A 191 -22.66 16.46 15.63
C PHE A 191 -23.56 15.76 14.63
N GLU A 192 -24.00 16.50 13.61
CA GLU A 192 -24.64 15.97 12.42
C GLU A 192 -23.55 15.59 11.40
N GLN A 193 -23.63 14.38 10.86
CA GLN A 193 -22.69 13.92 9.85
C GLN A 193 -23.30 14.13 8.47
N GLU A 194 -22.63 14.92 7.63
CA GLU A 194 -23.05 15.16 6.26
C GLU A 194 -21.93 14.81 5.29
N VAL A 195 -22.24 14.07 4.24
CA VAL A 195 -21.28 13.77 3.16
C VAL A 195 -21.41 14.82 2.07
N ARG A 196 -20.31 15.53 1.77
CA ARG A 196 -20.27 16.62 0.80
C ARG A 196 -19.29 16.35 -0.34
N PRO A 197 -19.60 16.79 -1.57
CA PRO A 197 -18.70 16.70 -2.70
C PRO A 197 -17.59 17.76 -2.63
N TYR A 198 -16.38 17.36 -2.96
CA TYR A 198 -15.23 18.24 -3.12
C TYR A 198 -14.54 17.95 -4.46
N ILE A 199 -14.03 18.99 -5.12
CA ILE A 199 -13.12 18.86 -6.26
C ILE A 199 -11.70 19.15 -5.79
N MET A 200 -10.74 18.40 -6.31
CA MET A 200 -9.32 18.69 -6.17
C MET A 200 -8.64 18.52 -7.53
N ASP A 201 -7.91 19.54 -7.96
CA ASP A 201 -7.04 19.45 -9.14
C ASP A 201 -5.74 18.72 -8.76
N LEU A 202 -5.33 17.74 -9.57
CA LEU A 202 -4.16 16.89 -9.31
C LEU A 202 -2.88 17.48 -9.92
N ASN A 203 -2.73 18.80 -9.80
CA ASN A 203 -1.74 19.64 -10.47
C ASN A 203 -1.73 19.33 -11.97
N SER A 204 -2.88 19.53 -12.59
CA SER A 204 -3.03 19.31 -14.01
C SER A 204 -2.35 20.41 -14.83
N THR A 205 -1.98 20.10 -16.06
CA THR A 205 -1.20 21.01 -16.92
C THR A 205 -1.92 22.33 -17.21
N ASN A 206 -3.24 22.26 -17.44
CA ASN A 206 -4.06 23.41 -17.80
C ASN A 206 -5.07 23.79 -16.71
N SER A 207 -4.87 23.25 -15.49
CA SER A 207 -5.72 23.46 -14.33
C SER A 207 -7.20 23.10 -14.52
N THR A 208 -7.94 23.17 -13.42
CA THR A 208 -9.39 23.02 -13.37
C THR A 208 -10.02 24.39 -13.10
N PHE A 209 -11.21 24.63 -13.63
CA PHE A 209 -11.99 25.83 -13.42
C PHE A 209 -13.34 25.48 -12.78
N LEU A 210 -13.72 26.26 -11.77
CA LEU A 210 -14.99 26.18 -11.08
C LEU A 210 -15.72 27.51 -11.26
N ASN A 211 -16.92 27.48 -11.84
CA ASN A 211 -17.74 28.66 -12.12
C ASN A 211 -16.96 29.75 -12.89
N GLY A 212 -16.09 29.35 -13.82
CA GLY A 212 -15.24 30.25 -14.62
C GLY A 212 -13.94 30.70 -13.94
N HIS A 213 -13.73 30.38 -12.66
CA HIS A 213 -12.51 30.73 -11.92
C HIS A 213 -11.57 29.54 -11.81
N GLN A 214 -10.28 29.77 -12.05
CA GLN A 214 -9.25 28.73 -11.86
C GLN A 214 -9.14 28.37 -10.39
N ILE A 215 -9.11 27.08 -10.10
CA ILE A 215 -8.91 26.58 -8.74
C ILE A 215 -7.45 26.22 -8.48
N GLU A 216 -7.05 26.30 -7.21
CA GLU A 216 -5.71 25.90 -6.78
C GLU A 216 -5.52 24.37 -6.89
N GLY A 217 -4.33 23.97 -7.35
CA GLY A 217 -3.91 22.57 -7.36
C GLY A 217 -3.73 22.01 -5.95
N SER A 218 -3.89 20.69 -5.81
CA SER A 218 -3.71 19.95 -4.54
C SER A 218 -4.56 20.43 -3.36
N ARG A 219 -5.66 21.15 -3.61
CA ARG A 219 -6.57 21.66 -2.58
C ARG A 219 -7.99 21.15 -2.80
N TYR A 220 -8.63 20.69 -1.73
CA TYR A 220 -10.05 20.36 -1.76
C TYR A 220 -10.90 21.63 -1.73
N ILE A 221 -11.78 21.77 -2.71
CA ILE A 221 -12.78 22.84 -2.78
C ILE A 221 -14.16 22.22 -2.74
N GLU A 222 -15.00 22.68 -1.81
CA GLU A 222 -16.37 22.20 -1.67
C GLU A 222 -17.17 22.56 -2.92
N LEU A 223 -17.83 21.56 -3.50
CA LEU A 223 -18.78 21.77 -4.59
C LEU A 223 -20.18 21.94 -4.03
N LYS A 224 -20.92 22.85 -4.64
CA LYS A 224 -22.33 23.08 -4.38
C LYS A 224 -23.15 22.62 -5.57
N GLU A 225 -24.45 22.49 -5.33
CA GLU A 225 -25.39 22.22 -6.40
C GLU A 225 -25.39 23.37 -7.42
N LYS A 226 -25.51 23.03 -8.70
CA LYS A 226 -25.46 23.93 -9.86
C LYS A 226 -24.09 24.52 -10.17
N ASP A 227 -23.05 24.12 -9.45
CA ASP A 227 -21.68 24.51 -9.80
C ASP A 227 -21.28 23.93 -11.16
N VAL A 228 -20.58 24.74 -11.94
CA VAL A 228 -20.08 24.43 -13.28
C VAL A 228 -18.58 24.16 -13.20
N LEU A 229 -18.18 22.96 -13.59
CA LEU A 229 -16.79 22.55 -13.69
C LEU A 229 -16.35 22.53 -15.15
N LYS A 230 -15.13 23.01 -15.39
CA LYS A 230 -14.46 22.94 -16.69
C LYS A 230 -13.03 22.48 -16.48
N PHE A 231 -12.58 21.56 -17.33
CA PHE A 231 -11.27 20.93 -17.20
C PHE A 231 -10.36 21.35 -18.35
N GLY A 232 -9.25 22.02 -18.03
CA GLY A 232 -8.38 22.68 -19.00
C GLY A 232 -9.16 23.56 -19.99
N GLU A 233 -8.79 23.47 -21.26
CA GLU A 233 -9.41 24.20 -22.37
C GLU A 233 -10.52 23.40 -23.07
N SER A 234 -11.09 22.39 -22.42
CA SER A 234 -12.20 21.63 -23.01
C SER A 234 -13.41 22.52 -23.26
N THR A 235 -14.12 22.31 -24.38
CA THR A 235 -15.42 22.94 -24.62
C THR A 235 -16.56 22.29 -23.83
N ARG A 236 -16.28 21.20 -23.10
CA ARG A 236 -17.27 20.53 -22.25
C ARG A 236 -17.37 21.21 -20.89
N GLU A 237 -18.60 21.43 -20.45
CA GLU A 237 -18.93 21.93 -19.13
C GLU A 237 -19.66 20.85 -18.34
N TYR A 238 -19.37 20.77 -17.04
CA TYR A 238 -19.85 19.72 -16.16
C TYR A 238 -20.62 20.34 -15.01
N VAL A 239 -21.95 20.19 -15.00
CA VAL A 239 -22.80 20.79 -13.97
C VAL A 239 -23.16 19.75 -12.92
N LEU A 240 -22.81 20.03 -11.66
CA LEU A 240 -23.15 19.14 -10.55
C LEU A 240 -24.57 19.41 -10.08
N MET A 241 -25.40 18.38 -10.04
CA MET A 241 -26.77 18.47 -9.55
C MET A 241 -27.06 17.37 -8.53
N CYS A 242 -27.80 17.70 -7.49
CA CYS A 242 -28.37 16.72 -6.59
C CYS A 242 -29.72 16.30 -7.16
N ALA A 243 -29.87 15.03 -7.54
CA ALA A 243 -31.18 14.50 -7.88
C ALA A 243 -31.98 14.35 -6.58
N THR A 244 -33.06 15.13 -6.50
CA THR A 244 -34.10 15.00 -5.49
C THR A 244 -34.93 13.74 -5.68
#